data_AF-A0A5C5WDX6-F1
#
_entry.id   AF-A0A5C5WDX6-F1
#
_cell.length_a   1.000
_cell.length_b   1.000
_cell.length_c   1.000
_cell.angle_alpha   90.00
_cell.angle_beta   90.00
_cell.angle_gamma   90.00
#
_symmetry.space_group_name_H-M   'P 1'
#
loop_
_entity.id
_entity.type
_entity.pdbx_description
1 polymer ?
#
loop_
_entity_poly.entity_id
_entity_poly.type
_entity_poly.pdbx_seq_one_letter_code
_entity_poly.pdbx_strand_id
1 'polypeptide(L)'
;MNAAQAIQQTAATSDMVVAAYLADLEDSDLLRRPHPGCNHLAWQLGHLIAAECNLLNLLSPGAAPSLPAGFVENHSKEATSSDDPSHFGTKQEYLDLYKQVRAASHAAIAAVRDSDLDAPNPKEDFRAMFPTVGSMYVLNATHPMMHVGQWAPLRRELGKPIAI
;
A
#
# COMPACT_ATOMS: atom_id res chain seq x y z
N MET A 1 6.28 -24.70 -2.11
CA MET A 1 6.30 -23.27 -1.74
C MET A 1 6.55 -23.20 -0.24
N ASN A 2 7.60 -22.52 0.22
CA ASN A 2 7.79 -22.22 1.64
C ASN A 2 7.02 -20.95 2.04
N ALA A 3 7.09 -20.54 3.31
CA ALA A 3 6.31 -19.40 3.80
C ALA A 3 6.74 -18.09 3.11
N ALA A 4 8.04 -17.85 2.95
CA ALA A 4 8.55 -16.69 2.23
C ALA A 4 8.03 -16.63 0.77
N GLN A 5 8.03 -17.76 0.05
CA GLN A 5 7.51 -17.85 -1.31
C GLN A 5 5.98 -17.61 -1.38
N ALA A 6 5.22 -18.03 -0.37
CA ALA A 6 3.78 -17.77 -0.30
C ALA A 6 3.48 -16.29 -0.07
N ILE A 7 4.24 -15.63 0.81
CA ILE A 7 4.17 -14.19 1.03
C ILE A 7 4.54 -13.43 -0.25
N GLN A 8 5.61 -13.84 -0.92
CA GLN A 8 6.06 -13.25 -2.19
C GLN A 8 4.97 -13.35 -3.27
N GLN A 9 4.32 -14.51 -3.40
CA GLN A 9 3.22 -14.71 -4.35
C GLN A 9 1.99 -13.87 -3.97
N THR A 10 1.71 -13.71 -2.67
CA THR A 10 0.63 -12.86 -2.17
C THR A 10 0.88 -11.40 -2.56
N ALA A 11 2.09 -10.90 -2.32
CA ALA A 11 2.48 -9.54 -2.68
C ALA A 11 2.35 -9.29 -4.20
N ALA A 12 2.82 -10.24 -5.02
CA ALA A 12 2.73 -10.14 -6.48
C ALA A 12 1.27 -10.13 -6.97
N THR A 13 0.40 -10.88 -6.31
CA THR A 13 -1.05 -10.90 -6.62
C THR A 13 -1.69 -9.55 -6.28
N SER A 14 -1.36 -8.97 -5.12
CA SER A 14 -1.82 -7.63 -4.76
C SER A 14 -1.37 -6.57 -5.78
N ASP A 15 -0.13 -6.64 -6.25
CA ASP A 15 0.39 -5.69 -7.24
C ASP A 15 -0.28 -5.81 -8.61
N MET A 16 -0.55 -7.04 -9.05
CA MET A 16 -1.36 -7.27 -10.26
C MET A 16 -2.75 -6.65 -10.11
N VAL A 17 -3.40 -6.82 -8.96
CA VAL A 17 -4.75 -6.29 -8.71
C VAL A 17 -4.76 -4.77 -8.67
N VAL A 18 -3.83 -4.17 -7.92
CA VAL A 18 -3.67 -2.72 -7.84
C VAL A 18 -3.45 -2.13 -9.24
N ALA A 19 -2.54 -2.72 -10.03
CA ALA A 19 -2.29 -2.26 -11.39
C ALA A 19 -3.56 -2.31 -12.26
N ALA A 20 -4.33 -3.40 -12.20
CA ALA A 20 -5.59 -3.52 -12.94
C ALA A 20 -6.63 -2.47 -12.52
N TYR A 21 -6.75 -2.19 -11.22
CA TYR A 21 -7.71 -1.23 -10.68
C TYR A 21 -7.35 0.23 -10.95
N LEU A 22 -6.09 0.53 -11.22
CA LEU A 22 -5.62 1.88 -11.51
C LEU A 22 -5.40 2.13 -13.02
N ALA A 23 -5.41 1.09 -13.86
CA ALA A 23 -4.98 1.15 -15.26
C ALA A 23 -5.70 2.25 -16.07
N ASP A 24 -7.03 2.34 -15.94
CA ASP A 24 -7.92 3.21 -16.72
C ASP A 24 -8.46 4.41 -15.90
N LEU A 25 -7.85 4.72 -14.75
CA LEU A 25 -8.15 5.94 -13.99
C LEU A 25 -7.33 7.12 -14.53
N GLU A 26 -7.82 8.34 -14.39
CA GLU A 26 -7.13 9.56 -14.81
C GLU A 26 -6.80 10.45 -13.60
N ASP A 27 -5.97 11.50 -13.78
CA ASP A 27 -5.67 12.45 -12.70
C ASP A 27 -6.93 13.10 -12.11
N SER A 28 -7.94 13.34 -12.96
CA SER A 28 -9.24 13.86 -12.53
C SER A 28 -10.03 12.93 -11.61
N ASP A 29 -9.66 11.65 -11.55
CA ASP A 29 -10.29 10.66 -10.67
C ASP A 29 -9.67 10.66 -9.27
N LEU A 30 -8.49 11.28 -9.07
CA LEU A 30 -7.71 11.17 -7.82
C LEU A 30 -8.40 11.80 -6.59
N LEU A 31 -9.15 12.87 -6.78
CA LEU A 31 -9.92 13.51 -5.70
C LEU A 31 -11.34 12.93 -5.56
N ARG A 32 -11.69 11.89 -6.34
CA ARG A 32 -12.97 11.20 -6.19
C ARG A 32 -12.94 10.25 -5.00
N ARG A 33 -14.08 10.15 -4.34
CA ARG A 33 -14.29 9.34 -3.14
C ARG A 33 -15.25 8.19 -3.47
N PRO A 34 -14.98 6.96 -3.02
CA PRO A 34 -15.93 5.86 -3.20
C PRO A 34 -17.25 6.02 -2.43
N HIS A 35 -17.22 6.83 -1.38
CA HIS A 35 -18.37 7.23 -0.56
C HIS A 35 -18.00 8.55 0.14
N PRO A 36 -18.95 9.44 0.48
CA PRO A 36 -18.63 10.70 1.18
C PRO A 36 -17.84 10.55 2.49
N GLY A 37 -18.00 9.41 3.18
CA GLY A 37 -17.25 9.07 4.39
C GLY A 37 -15.89 8.39 4.15
N CYS A 38 -15.48 8.18 2.89
CA CYS A 38 -14.18 7.61 2.54
C CYS A 38 -13.20 8.71 2.14
N ASN A 39 -11.91 8.44 2.33
CA ASN A 39 -10.84 9.27 1.77
C ASN A 39 -10.83 9.18 0.24
N HIS A 40 -10.41 10.25 -0.43
CA HIS A 40 -10.27 10.23 -1.88
C HIS A 40 -9.08 9.37 -2.32
N LEU A 41 -9.06 9.00 -3.60
CA LEU A 41 -8.09 8.04 -4.15
C LEU A 41 -6.63 8.47 -3.96
N ALA A 42 -6.28 9.74 -4.18
CA ALA A 42 -4.93 10.27 -3.93
C ALA A 42 -4.50 10.08 -2.47
N TRP A 43 -5.35 10.39 -1.49
CA TRP A 43 -5.05 10.14 -0.08
C TRP A 43 -4.81 8.65 0.16
N GLN A 44 -5.68 7.79 -0.38
CA GLN A 44 -5.54 6.33 -0.22
C GLN A 44 -4.24 5.78 -0.82
N LEU A 45 -3.85 6.24 -2.02
CA LEU A 45 -2.62 5.80 -2.68
C LEU A 45 -1.39 6.24 -1.92
N GLY A 46 -1.30 7.52 -1.52
CA GLY A 46 -0.14 7.95 -0.74
C GLY A 46 -0.14 7.37 0.68
N HIS A 47 -1.31 7.10 1.28
CA HIS A 47 -1.38 6.35 2.54
C HIS A 47 -0.80 4.96 2.39
N LEU A 48 -1.17 4.22 1.34
CA LEU A 48 -0.58 2.91 1.04
C LEU A 48 0.94 3.00 0.93
N ILE A 49 1.45 3.93 0.14
CA ILE A 49 2.90 4.12 -0.08
C ILE A 49 3.63 4.44 1.25
N ALA A 50 3.11 5.39 2.02
CA ALA A 50 3.72 5.80 3.29
C ALA A 50 3.65 4.70 4.35
N ALA A 51 2.50 4.03 4.47
CA ALA A 51 2.34 2.91 5.39
C ALA A 51 3.26 1.74 5.02
N GLU A 52 3.41 1.46 3.74
CA GLU A 52 4.29 0.42 3.22
C GLU A 52 5.76 0.70 3.57
N CYS A 53 6.24 1.93 3.37
CA CYS A 53 7.59 2.33 3.80
C CYS A 53 7.80 2.13 5.32
N ASN A 54 6.80 2.48 6.13
CA ASN A 54 6.87 2.32 7.59
C ASN A 54 6.93 0.84 8.00
N LEU A 55 6.08 0.00 7.42
CA LEU A 55 6.07 -1.45 7.67
C LEU A 55 7.38 -2.09 7.21
N LEU A 56 7.88 -1.70 6.03
CA LEU A 56 9.13 -2.20 5.49
C LEU A 56 10.31 -1.84 6.38
N ASN A 57 10.44 -0.59 6.84
CA ASN A 57 11.52 -0.19 7.74
C ASN A 57 11.44 -0.84 9.12
N LEU A 58 10.26 -1.26 9.56
CA LEU A 58 10.11 -2.03 10.79
C LEU A 58 10.65 -3.47 10.64
N LEU A 59 10.48 -4.08 9.46
CA LEU A 59 10.90 -5.46 9.18
C LEU A 59 12.34 -5.56 8.65
N SER A 60 12.76 -4.56 7.89
CA SER A 60 14.06 -4.44 7.25
C SER A 60 14.52 -2.98 7.32
N PRO A 61 15.13 -2.55 8.44
CA PRO A 61 15.52 -1.17 8.66
C PRO A 61 16.37 -0.59 7.53
N GLY A 62 15.91 0.54 6.97
CA GLY A 62 16.59 1.25 5.88
C GLY A 62 16.31 0.72 4.48
N ALA A 63 15.43 -0.28 4.32
CA ALA A 63 15.07 -0.80 3.00
C ALA A 63 14.06 0.06 2.25
N ALA A 64 13.27 0.88 2.94
CA ALA A 64 12.27 1.72 2.27
C ALA A 64 12.92 2.90 1.53
N PRO A 65 12.43 3.25 0.33
CA PRO A 65 12.90 4.44 -0.36
C PRO A 65 12.46 5.72 0.37
N SER A 66 13.21 6.80 0.18
CA SER A 66 12.80 8.13 0.65
C SER A 66 11.56 8.61 -0.12
N LEU A 67 10.60 9.15 0.63
CA LEU A 67 9.41 9.79 0.05
C LEU A 67 9.64 11.29 -0.12
N PRO A 68 8.91 11.96 -1.03
CA PRO A 68 8.97 13.42 -1.17
C PRO A 68 8.67 14.14 0.15
N ALA A 69 9.24 15.33 0.32
CA ALA A 69 8.95 16.16 1.49
C ALA A 69 7.44 16.49 1.57
N GLY A 70 6.84 16.40 2.76
CA GLY A 70 5.41 16.62 2.96
C GLY A 70 4.52 15.44 2.55
N PHE A 71 5.06 14.39 1.92
CA PHE A 71 4.26 13.28 1.43
C PHE A 71 3.60 12.51 2.58
N VAL A 72 4.33 12.22 3.67
CA VAL A 72 3.75 11.46 4.80
C VAL A 72 2.67 12.29 5.50
N GLU A 73 2.91 13.58 5.66
CA GLU A 73 2.01 14.52 6.31
C GLU A 73 0.71 14.68 5.52
N ASN A 74 0.79 14.86 4.20
CA ASN A 74 -0.39 15.05 3.33
C ASN A 74 -1.27 13.78 3.22
N HIS A 75 -0.72 12.61 3.55
CA HIS A 75 -1.44 11.32 3.49
C HIS A 75 -1.64 10.69 4.88
N SER A 76 -1.48 11.51 5.93
CA SER A 76 -1.68 11.13 7.33
C SER A 76 -3.16 11.04 7.71
N LYS A 77 -3.45 10.45 8.87
CA LYS A 77 -4.82 10.37 9.41
C LYS A 77 -5.39 11.76 9.73
N GLU A 78 -4.50 12.69 10.07
CA GLU A 78 -4.78 14.08 10.37
C GLU A 78 -5.16 14.88 9.12
N ALA A 79 -4.70 14.44 7.93
CA ALA A 79 -4.96 15.08 6.64
C ALA A 79 -6.16 14.49 5.86
N THR A 80 -6.95 13.60 6.46
CA THR A 80 -8.07 12.87 5.79
C THR A 80 -9.19 13.77 5.23
N SER A 81 -9.29 15.00 5.74
CA SER A 81 -10.26 16.02 5.29
C SER A 81 -9.72 16.99 4.24
N SER A 82 -8.45 16.88 3.85
CA SER A 82 -7.88 17.75 2.82
C SER A 82 -8.40 17.37 1.43
N ASP A 83 -8.92 18.36 0.70
CA ASP A 83 -9.27 18.25 -0.73
C ASP A 83 -8.45 19.25 -1.57
N ASP A 84 -7.36 19.78 -1.01
CA ASP A 84 -6.50 20.74 -1.72
C ASP A 84 -5.60 20.00 -2.73
N PRO A 85 -5.81 20.17 -4.05
CA PRO A 85 -5.04 19.46 -5.06
C PRO A 85 -3.55 19.75 -5.01
N SER A 86 -3.11 20.88 -4.41
CA SER A 86 -1.69 21.22 -4.28
C SER A 86 -0.93 20.30 -3.32
N HIS A 87 -1.63 19.54 -2.48
CA HIS A 87 -1.04 18.56 -1.56
C HIS A 87 -0.79 17.19 -2.21
N PHE A 88 -1.29 16.96 -3.42
CA PHE A 88 -1.31 15.64 -4.06
C PHE A 88 -0.59 15.64 -5.42
N GLY A 89 -0.04 14.49 -5.77
CA GLY A 89 0.66 14.29 -7.04
C GLY A 89 -0.27 13.86 -8.18
N THR A 90 0.30 13.73 -9.36
CA THR A 90 -0.30 13.05 -10.51
C THR A 90 -0.40 11.55 -10.28
N LYS A 91 -1.28 10.88 -11.03
CA LYS A 91 -1.42 9.41 -11.02
C LYS A 91 -0.09 8.76 -11.31
N GLN A 92 0.67 9.28 -12.27
CA GLN A 92 1.95 8.70 -12.66
C GLN A 92 2.98 8.77 -11.51
N GLU A 93 3.05 9.89 -10.79
CA GLU A 93 3.93 10.02 -9.62
C GLU A 93 3.57 9.02 -8.52
N TYR A 94 2.27 8.80 -8.26
CA TYR A 94 1.84 7.75 -7.33
C TYR A 94 2.21 6.35 -7.80
N LEU A 95 2.02 6.04 -9.08
CA LEU A 95 2.36 4.72 -9.63
C LEU A 95 3.87 4.45 -9.59
N ASP A 96 4.69 5.45 -9.88
CA ASP A 96 6.15 5.33 -9.84
C ASP A 96 6.65 5.12 -8.41
N LEU A 97 6.15 5.91 -7.45
CA LEU A 97 6.45 5.73 -6.03
C LEU A 97 5.97 4.37 -5.52
N TYR A 98 4.73 3.98 -5.83
CA TYR A 98 4.18 2.68 -5.47
C TYR A 98 5.08 1.56 -5.99
N LYS A 99 5.42 1.57 -7.28
CA LYS A 99 6.32 0.58 -7.88
C LYS A 99 7.69 0.53 -7.19
N GLN A 100 8.26 1.68 -6.84
CA GLN A 100 9.54 1.76 -6.13
C GLN A 100 9.46 1.10 -4.75
N VAL A 101 8.44 1.43 -3.96
CA VAL A 101 8.26 0.87 -2.60
C VAL A 101 7.94 -0.63 -2.67
N ARG A 102 7.13 -1.05 -3.64
CA ARG A 102 6.80 -2.48 -3.84
C ARG A 102 8.01 -3.30 -4.28
N ALA A 103 8.87 -2.75 -5.13
CA ALA A 103 10.13 -3.40 -5.48
C ALA A 103 11.03 -3.59 -4.25
N ALA A 104 11.12 -2.60 -3.37
CA ALA A 104 11.87 -2.70 -2.12
C ALA A 104 11.26 -3.75 -1.16
N SER A 105 9.93 -3.80 -1.06
CA SER A 105 9.21 -4.78 -0.24
C SER A 105 9.42 -6.21 -0.74
N HIS A 106 9.35 -6.41 -2.06
CA HIS A 106 9.67 -7.69 -2.69
C HIS A 106 11.13 -8.11 -2.46
N ALA A 107 12.08 -7.17 -2.50
CA ALA A 107 13.48 -7.47 -2.20
C ALA A 107 13.67 -7.91 -0.74
N ALA A 108 12.98 -7.27 0.21
CA ALA A 108 13.02 -7.67 1.62
C ALA A 108 12.40 -9.06 1.86
N ILE A 109 11.25 -9.34 1.24
CA ILE A 109 10.62 -10.68 1.30
C ILE A 109 11.54 -11.74 0.69
N ALA A 110 12.23 -11.44 -0.42
CA ALA A 110 13.15 -12.39 -1.04
C ALA A 110 14.41 -12.65 -0.20
N ALA A 111 14.82 -11.68 0.63
CA ALA A 111 16.01 -11.76 1.48
C ALA A 111 15.76 -12.39 2.85
N VAL A 112 14.50 -12.44 3.32
CA VAL A 112 14.18 -13.00 4.64
C VAL A 112 14.40 -14.51 4.66
N ARG A 113 15.03 -15.03 5.72
CA ARG A 113 15.13 -16.49 5.91
C ARG A 113 13.79 -17.01 6.44
N ASP A 114 13.39 -18.17 5.95
CA ASP A 114 12.13 -18.80 6.36
C ASP A 114 12.06 -18.99 7.90
N SER A 115 13.18 -19.32 8.53
CA SER A 115 13.30 -19.46 10.00
C SER A 115 13.10 -18.16 10.78
N ASP A 116 13.28 -17.00 10.15
CA ASP A 116 13.12 -15.70 10.81
C ASP A 116 11.65 -15.25 10.81
N LEU A 117 10.79 -15.88 9.99
CA LEU A 117 9.38 -15.51 9.89
C LEU A 117 8.58 -15.83 11.16
N ASP A 118 9.03 -16.81 11.95
CA ASP A 118 8.42 -17.17 13.23
C ASP A 118 8.89 -16.30 14.40
N ALA A 119 9.89 -15.42 14.17
CA ALA A 119 10.36 -14.51 15.21
C ALA A 119 9.23 -13.55 15.64
N PRO A 120 9.19 -13.14 16.93
CA PRO A 120 8.19 -12.19 17.41
C PRO A 120 8.22 -10.88 16.60
N ASN A 121 7.05 -10.29 16.36
CA ASN A 121 6.95 -9.00 15.69
C ASN A 121 7.77 -7.93 16.46
N PRO A 122 8.67 -7.19 15.79
CA PRO A 122 9.49 -6.16 16.43
C PRO A 122 8.67 -5.01 17.03
N LYS A 123 7.46 -4.74 16.54
CA LYS A 123 6.54 -3.74 17.12
C LYS A 123 5.63 -4.39 18.15
N GLU A 124 5.92 -4.17 19.43
CA GLU A 124 5.22 -4.85 20.54
C GLU A 124 3.71 -4.60 20.54
N ASP A 125 3.27 -3.35 20.37
CA ASP A 125 1.84 -2.99 20.34
C ASP A 125 1.05 -3.69 19.22
N PHE A 126 1.72 -4.20 18.18
CA PHE A 126 1.09 -4.87 17.07
C PHE A 126 1.04 -6.40 17.26
N ARG A 127 1.75 -6.96 18.24
CA ARG A 127 1.85 -8.41 18.47
C ARG A 127 0.51 -9.09 18.72
N ALA A 128 -0.46 -8.39 19.30
CA ALA A 128 -1.79 -8.94 19.54
C ALA A 128 -2.54 -9.29 18.24
N MET A 129 -2.25 -8.57 17.14
CA MET A 129 -2.89 -8.77 15.83
C MET A 129 -1.94 -9.45 14.83
N PHE A 130 -0.66 -9.11 14.88
CA PHE A 130 0.40 -9.61 14.01
C PHE A 130 1.55 -10.13 14.90
N PRO A 131 1.47 -11.39 15.38
CA PRO A 131 2.37 -11.90 16.41
C PRO A 131 3.82 -12.09 15.94
N THR A 132 4.03 -12.35 14.65
CA THR A 132 5.34 -12.71 14.09
C THR A 132 5.81 -11.79 12.97
N VAL A 133 7.10 -11.83 12.65
CA VAL A 133 7.69 -11.17 11.46
C VAL A 133 6.94 -11.59 10.19
N GLY A 134 6.63 -12.88 10.04
CA GLY A 134 5.86 -13.40 8.91
C GLY A 134 4.46 -12.80 8.82
N SER A 135 3.75 -12.65 9.94
CA SER A 135 2.42 -12.02 9.95
C SER A 135 2.46 -10.54 9.53
N MET A 136 3.57 -9.85 9.80
CA MET A 136 3.78 -8.47 9.35
C MET A 136 4.11 -8.38 7.87
N TYR A 137 4.87 -9.32 7.32
CA TYR A 137 5.06 -9.42 5.87
C TYR A 137 3.76 -9.78 5.15
N VAL A 138 2.89 -10.61 5.74
CA VAL A 138 1.54 -10.85 5.22
C VAL A 138 0.70 -9.57 5.23
N LEU A 139 0.75 -8.78 6.30
CA LEU A 139 0.09 -7.47 6.35
C LEU A 139 0.59 -6.56 5.21
N ASN A 140 1.90 -6.42 5.07
CA ASN A 140 2.53 -5.63 4.01
C ASN A 140 2.14 -6.13 2.60
N ALA A 141 2.04 -7.44 2.41
CA ALA A 141 1.60 -8.05 1.16
C ALA A 141 0.10 -7.83 0.86
N THR A 142 -0.76 -7.72 1.87
CA THR A 142 -2.23 -7.72 1.72
C THR A 142 -2.89 -6.36 1.96
N HIS A 143 -2.20 -5.41 2.58
CA HIS A 143 -2.72 -4.06 2.84
C HIS A 143 -3.26 -3.36 1.57
N PRO A 144 -2.60 -3.46 0.39
CA PRO A 144 -3.15 -2.91 -0.85
C PRO A 144 -4.54 -3.45 -1.21
N MET A 145 -4.82 -4.72 -0.91
CA MET A 145 -6.12 -5.34 -1.20
C MET A 145 -7.27 -4.74 -0.38
N MET A 146 -6.98 -4.26 0.84
CA MET A 146 -7.99 -3.56 1.67
C MET A 146 -8.43 -2.25 0.98
N HIS A 147 -7.50 -1.54 0.36
CA HIS A 147 -7.76 -0.32 -0.39
C HIS A 147 -8.39 -0.58 -1.75
N VAL A 148 -7.99 -1.64 -2.46
CA VAL A 148 -8.69 -2.11 -3.67
C VAL A 148 -10.18 -2.33 -3.38
N GLY A 149 -10.53 -2.88 -2.22
CA GLY A 149 -11.92 -3.02 -1.78
C GLY A 149 -12.67 -1.68 -1.70
N GLN A 150 -11.98 -0.60 -1.33
CA GLN A 150 -12.54 0.76 -1.36
C GLN A 150 -12.62 1.32 -2.78
N TRP A 151 -11.70 0.95 -3.68
CA TRP A 151 -11.69 1.45 -5.06
C TRP A 151 -12.74 0.81 -5.95
N ALA A 152 -13.14 -0.44 -5.66
CA ALA A 152 -14.17 -1.15 -6.41
C ALA A 152 -15.47 -0.36 -6.59
N PRO A 153 -16.13 0.19 -5.54
CA PRO A 153 -17.32 1.00 -5.71
C PRO A 153 -17.06 2.30 -6.50
N LEU A 154 -15.90 2.95 -6.31
CA LEU A 154 -15.55 4.14 -7.09
C LEU A 154 -15.47 3.84 -8.60
N ARG A 155 -14.84 2.72 -8.98
CA ARG A 155 -14.79 2.28 -10.39
C ARG A 155 -16.19 2.10 -10.97
N ARG A 156 -17.15 1.61 -10.18
CA ARG A 156 -18.57 1.47 -10.61
C ARG A 156 -19.24 2.81 -10.80
N GLU A 157 -19.04 3.74 -9.87
CA GLU A 157 -19.57 5.11 -9.99
C GLU A 157 -19.04 5.82 -11.24
N LEU A 158 -17.76 5.60 -11.57
CA LEU A 158 -17.11 6.15 -12.77
C LEU A 158 -17.47 5.42 -14.08
N GLY A 159 -18.32 4.38 -14.03
CA GLY A 159 -18.68 3.60 -15.21
C GLY A 159 -17.53 2.79 -15.82
N LYS A 160 -16.46 2.53 -15.04
CA LYS A 160 -15.29 1.76 -15.50
C LYS A 160 -15.64 0.27 -15.63
N PRO A 161 -15.01 -0.48 -16.56
CA PRO A 161 -15.20 -1.92 -16.68
C PRO A 161 -14.77 -2.68 -15.42
N ILE A 162 -15.26 -3.91 -15.30
CA ILE A 162 -14.81 -4.86 -14.27
C ILE A 162 -13.31 -5.08 -14.47
N ALA A 163 -12.54 -4.86 -13.40
CA ALA A 163 -11.14 -5.23 -13.34
C ALA A 163 -11.03 -6.48 -12.48
N ILE A 164 -10.62 -7.60 -13.12
CA ILE A 164 -10.33 -8.96 -12.59
C ILE A 164 -11.33 -9.63 -11.63
#